data_AF-A0A2S9INM9-F1
#
_entry.id   AF-A0A2S9INM9-F1
#
_cell.length_a   1.000
_cell.length_b   1.000
_cell.length_c   1.000
_cell.angle_alpha   90.00
_cell.angle_beta   90.00
_cell.angle_gamma   90.00
#
_symmetry.space_group_name_H-M   'P 1'
#
loop_
_entity.id
_entity.type
_entity.pdbx_description
1 polymer ?
#
loop_
_entity_poly.entity_id
_entity_poly.type
_entity_poly.pdbx_seq_one_letter_code
_entity_poly.pdbx_strand_id
1 'polypeptide(L)' 'MGTALRQTIETMALDHGNAPGPWLDDLERKLITEAKGTITQGISIDAEAESLGIGIRVLQGIIGATRSGLARKE' A
#
# COMPACT_ATOMS: atom_id res chain seq x y z
N MET A 1 -12.35 0.55 2.00
CA MET A 1 -11.15 0.82 1.18
C MET A 1 -10.06 -0.22 1.34
N GLY A 2 -9.70 -0.67 2.55
CA GLY A 2 -8.58 -1.61 2.71
C GLY A 2 -8.78 -3.04 2.16
N THR A 3 -10.02 -3.51 2.03
CA THR A 3 -10.32 -4.87 1.57
C THR A 3 -10.08 -5.07 0.07
N ALA A 4 -10.51 -4.13 -0.78
CA ALA A 4 -10.34 -4.24 -2.23
C ALA A 4 -8.86 -4.15 -2.65
N LEU A 5 -8.11 -3.18 -2.11
CA LEU A 5 -6.68 -3.07 -2.39
C LEU A 5 -5.93 -4.33 -1.95
N ARG A 6 -6.27 -4.86 -0.76
CA ARG A 6 -5.70 -6.12 -0.28
C ARG A 6 -6.00 -7.29 -1.22
N GLN A 7 -7.24 -7.45 -1.66
CA GLN A 7 -7.63 -8.49 -2.61
C GLN A 7 -6.86 -8.38 -3.94
N THR A 8 -6.67 -7.16 -4.44
CA THR A 8 -5.86 -6.93 -5.65
C THR A 8 -4.41 -7.38 -5.43
N ILE A 9 -3.78 -7.00 -4.31
CA ILE A 9 -2.40 -7.41 -4.01
C ILE A 9 -2.31 -8.93 -3.82
N GLU A 10 -3.28 -9.55 -3.15
CA GLU A 10 -3.35 -11.00 -2.99
C GLU A 10 -3.55 -11.72 -4.33
N THR A 11 -4.26 -11.12 -5.28
CA THR A 11 -4.41 -11.66 -6.65
C THR A 11 -3.10 -11.53 -7.43
N MET A 12 -2.43 -10.37 -7.37
CA MET A 12 -1.12 -10.17 -7.98
C MET A 12 -0.07 -11.13 -7.42
N ALA A 13 -0.17 -11.51 -6.15
CA ALA A 13 0.74 -12.47 -5.54
C ALA A 13 0.77 -13.81 -6.30
N LEU A 14 -0.33 -14.21 -6.94
CA LEU A 14 -0.39 -15.44 -7.76
C LEU A 14 0.63 -15.41 -8.91
N ASP A 15 0.82 -14.24 -9.53
CA ASP A 15 1.79 -14.04 -10.63
C ASP A 15 3.25 -13.97 -10.11
N HIS A 16 3.42 -13.79 -8.79
CA HIS A 16 4.70 -13.70 -8.11
C HIS A 16 5.01 -14.95 -7.26
N GLY A 17 4.43 -16.10 -7.62
CA GLY A 17 4.69 -17.38 -6.93
C GLY A 17 4.02 -17.51 -5.56
N ASN A 18 3.04 -16.65 -5.25
CA ASN A 18 2.28 -16.60 -4.00
C ASN A 18 3.16 -16.45 -2.74
N ALA A 19 4.36 -15.89 -2.90
CA ALA A 19 5.33 -15.68 -1.84
C ALA A 19 5.55 -14.18 -1.59
N PRO A 20 5.88 -13.78 -0.35
CA PRO A 20 6.39 -12.44 -0.11
C PRO A 20 7.72 -12.29 -0.85
N GLY A 21 7.97 -11.12 -1.45
CA GLY A 21 9.22 -10.88 -2.16
C GLY A 21 9.44 -9.41 -2.51
N PRO A 22 10.54 -9.09 -3.21
CA PRO A 22 10.93 -7.71 -3.54
C PRO A 22 9.86 -6.92 -4.32
N TRP A 23 8.98 -7.63 -5.04
CA TRP A 23 7.87 -7.04 -5.77
C TRP A 23 6.89 -6.29 -4.85
N LEU A 24 6.70 -6.73 -3.60
CA LEU A 24 5.86 -6.03 -2.61
C LEU A 24 6.53 -4.73 -2.15
N ASP A 25 7.85 -4.73 -1.95
CA ASP A 25 8.60 -3.56 -1.55
C ASP A 25 8.61 -2.50 -2.67
N ASP A 26 8.73 -2.98 -3.92
CA ASP A 26 8.66 -2.14 -5.11
C ASP A 26 7.26 -1.55 -5.29
N LEU A 27 6.21 -2.34 -5.05
CA LEU A 27 4.83 -1.88 -5.08
C LEU A 27 4.56 -0.84 -3.98
N GLU A 28 5.01 -1.10 -2.75
CA GLU A 28 4.92 -0.17 -1.62
C GLU A 28 5.58 1.17 -1.96
N ARG A 29 6.81 1.12 -2.50
CA ARG A 29 7.55 2.32 -2.90
C ARG A 29 6.84 3.11 -4.00
N LYS A 30 6.28 2.44 -5.01
CA LYS A 30 5.50 3.11 -6.08
C LYS A 30 4.25 3.79 -5.54
N LEU A 31 3.45 3.08 -4.75
CA LEU A 31 2.21 3.60 -4.17
C LEU A 31 2.46 4.81 -3.25
N ILE A 32 3.52 4.77 -2.43
CA ILE A 32 3.89 5.92 -1.57
C ILE A 32 4.36 7.10 -2.42
N THR A 33 5.14 6.86 -3.47
CA THR A 33 5.61 7.92 -4.38
C THR A 33 4.44 8.61 -5.07
N GLU A 34 3.49 7.84 -5.59
CA GLU A 34 2.29 8.36 -6.24
C GLU A 34 1.39 9.13 -5.26
N ALA A 35 1.19 8.61 -4.05
CA ALA A 35 0.42 9.30 -3.01
C ALA A 35 1.03 10.67 -2.66
N LYS A 36 2.36 10.75 -2.52
CA LYS A 36 3.05 12.02 -2.26
C LYS A 36 2.99 13.02 -3.42
N GLY A 37 2.83 12.54 -4.65
CA GLY A 37 2.68 13.38 -5.84
C GLY A 37 1.27 13.98 -5.98
N THR A 38 0.32 13.59 -5.13
CA THR A 38 -1.05 14.09 -5.17
C THR A 38 -1.11 15.47 -4.52
N ILE A 39 -1.48 16.49 -5.30
CA ILE A 39 -1.71 17.85 -4.82
C ILE A 39 -3.21 18.06 -4.62
N THR A 40 -3.62 18.38 -3.40
CA THR A 40 -5.02 18.65 -3.06
C THR A 40 -5.26 20.15 -2.95
N GLN A 41 -6.20 20.68 -3.73
CA GLN A 41 -6.58 22.09 -3.66
C GLN A 41 -7.68 22.32 -2.63
N GLY A 42 -7.68 23.50 -1.99
CA GLY A 42 -8.78 23.94 -1.11
C GLY A 42 -8.67 23.48 0.35
N ILE A 43 -7.55 22.89 0.76
CA ILE A 43 -7.23 22.58 2.16
C ILE A 43 -5.89 23.22 2.55
N SER A 44 -5.64 23.38 3.86
CA SER A 44 -4.33 23.86 4.32
C SER A 44 -3.25 22.80 4.09
N ILE A 45 -2.00 23.25 3.94
CA ILE A 45 -0.84 22.37 3.78
C ILE A 45 -0.72 21.40 4.96
N ASP A 46 -0.99 21.85 6.18
CA ASP A 46 -0.94 21.00 7.37
C ASP A 46 -2.00 19.88 7.33
N ALA A 47 -3.22 20.20 6.90
CA ALA A 47 -4.29 19.22 6.74
C ALA A 47 -4.00 18.23 5.60
N GLU A 48 -3.38 18.70 4.52
CA GLU A 48 -2.91 17.85 3.42
C GLU A 48 -1.82 16.89 3.92
N ALA A 49 -0.81 17.39 4.63
CA ALA A 49 0.27 16.57 5.16
C ALA A 49 -0.23 15.52 6.18
N GLU A 50 -1.15 15.90 7.06
CA GLU A 50 -1.75 14.98 8.03
C GLU A 50 -2.55 13.87 7.34
N SER A 51 -3.45 14.25 6.43
CA SER A 51 -4.30 13.29 5.71
C SER A 51 -3.49 12.35 4.82
N LEU A 52 -2.46 12.86 4.14
CA LEU A 52 -1.51 12.05 3.38
C LEU A 52 -0.77 11.07 4.30
N GLY A 53 -0.34 11.51 5.49
CA GLY A 53 0.30 10.65 6.48
C GLY A 53 -0.61 9.50 6.94
N ILE A 54 -1.90 9.76 7.14
CA ILE A 54 -2.89 8.72 7.44
C ILE A 54 -3.02 7.74 6.28
N GLY A 55 -3.14 8.24 5.05
CA GLY A 55 -3.21 7.41 3.84
C GLY A 55 -2.01 6.47 3.68
N ILE A 56 -0.80 6.99 3.89
CA ILE A 56 0.44 6.19 3.85
C ILE A 56 0.41 5.09 4.91
N ARG A 57 0.04 5.39 6.17
CA ARG A 57 -0.05 4.37 7.23
C ARG A 57 -1.04 3.26 6.89
N VAL A 58 -2.18 3.61 6.29
CA VAL A 58 -3.17 2.63 5.83
C VAL A 58 -2.59 1.73 4.73
N LEU A 59 -1.91 2.31 3.73
CA LEU A 59 -1.24 1.55 2.67
C LEU A 59 -0.20 0.57 3.23
N GLN A 60 0.66 1.05 4.13
CA GLN A 60 1.67 0.22 4.80
C GLN A 60 1.04 -0.90 5.63
N GLY A 61 -0.06 -0.62 6.33
CA GLY A 61 -0.81 -1.63 7.08
C GLY A 61 -1.38 -2.73 6.18
N ILE A 62 -1.91 -2.37 5.00
CA ILE A 62 -2.44 -3.33 4.03
C ILE A 62 -1.34 -4.20 3.44
N ILE A 63 -0.22 -3.61 3.03
CA ILE A 63 0.93 -4.34 2.48
C ILE A 63 1.55 -5.24 3.55
N GLY A 64 1.73 -4.75 4.78
CA GLY A 64 2.23 -5.54 5.90
C GLY A 64 1.33 -6.72 6.26
N ALA A 65 0.01 -6.53 6.27
CA ALA A 65 -0.95 -7.61 6.47
C ALA A 65 -0.88 -8.65 5.35
N THR A 66 -0.69 -8.22 4.10
CA THR A 66 -0.56 -9.10 2.94
C THR A 66 0.75 -9.89 2.99
N ARG A 67 1.88 -9.23 3.26
CA ARG A 67 3.20 -9.85 3.44
C ARG A 67 3.15 -10.93 4.53
N SER A 68 2.54 -10.60 5.67
CA SER A 68 2.35 -11.56 6.77
C SER A 68 1.42 -12.71 6.41
N GLY A 69 0.41 -12.46 5.57
CA GLY A 69 -0.52 -13.47 5.08
C GLY A 69 0.14 -14.45 4.12
N LEU A 70 0.96 -13.97 3.18
CA LEU A 70 1.69 -14.80 2.23
C LEU A 70 2.76 -15.65 2.92
N ALA A 71 3.52 -15.08 3.86
CA ALA A 71 4.54 -15.81 4.62
C ALA A 71 3.97 -16.96 5.48
N ARG A 72 2.68 -16.92 5.85
CA ARG A 72 2.00 -18.01 6.58
C ARG A 72 1.41 -19.09 5.66
N LYS A 73 1.41 -18.88 4.34
CA LYS A 73 0.90 -19.83 3.35
C LYS A 73 2.00 -20.72 2.76
N GLU A 74 3.26 -20.47 3.10
CA GLU A 74 4.43 -21.29 2.76
C GLU A 74 4.59 -22.50 3.68
#